data_AF-A0AA38U4E1-F1
#
_entry.id   AF-A0AA38U4E1-F1
#
_cell.length_a   1.000
_cell.length_b   1.000
_cell.length_c   1.000
_cell.angle_alpha   90.00
_cell.angle_beta   90.00
_cell.angle_gamma   90.00
#
_symmetry.space_group_name_H-M   'P 1'
#
loop_
_entity.id
_entity.type
_entity.pdbx_description
1 polymer ?
#
loop_
_entity_poly.entity_id
_entity_poly.type
_entity_poly.pdbx_seq_one_letter_code
_entity_poly.pdbx_strand_id
1 'polypeptide(L)'
;MLLVERTHQLTGDETPKPKQIFVTQSQYLAQKVEELFDELQQCLTTSSQTLPQLLETQAKQIQKKSAHYYDENNLVHINDQQHNRWSKRLPLKYSELHDEHFPLFITFNDVCTLIFNSNIF
;
A
#
# COMPACT_ATOMS: atom_id res chain seq x y z
N MET A 1 2.51 11.36 4.78
CA MET A 1 2.52 10.63 3.50
C MET A 1 1.35 11.07 2.61
N LEU A 2 0.09 10.92 3.05
CA LEU A 2 -1.09 11.21 2.23
C LEU A 2 -1.09 12.57 1.49
N LEU A 3 -0.71 13.66 2.16
CA LEU A 3 -0.66 14.98 1.52
C LEU A 3 0.38 15.07 0.40
N VAL A 4 1.52 14.39 0.55
CA VAL A 4 2.57 14.38 -0.48
C VAL A 4 2.07 13.62 -1.71
N GLU A 5 1.45 12.46 -1.50
CA GLU A 5 0.84 11.68 -2.57
C GLU A 5 -0.26 12.49 -3.27
N ARG A 6 -1.08 13.22 -2.50
CA ARG A 6 -2.15 14.04 -3.05
C ARG A 6 -1.62 15.22 -3.87
N THR A 7 -0.57 15.88 -3.41
CA THR A 7 0.06 16.97 -4.16
C THR A 7 0.61 16.45 -5.48
N HIS A 8 1.30 15.30 -5.49
CA HIS A 8 1.80 14.68 -6.73
C HIS A 8 0.65 14.40 -7.72
N GLN A 9 -0.45 13.80 -7.25
CA GLN A 9 -1.64 13.56 -8.09
C GLN A 9 -2.27 14.84 -8.66
N LEU A 10 -2.14 15.97 -7.97
CA LEU A 10 -2.69 17.26 -8.41
C LEU A 10 -1.74 18.02 -9.36
N THR A 11 -0.43 17.90 -9.14
CA THR A 11 0.60 18.55 -9.97
C THR A 11 0.84 17.79 -11.28
N GLY A 12 0.49 16.50 -11.34
CA GLY A 12 0.65 15.69 -12.55
C GLY A 12 2.10 15.24 -12.78
N ASP A 13 2.35 14.67 -13.96
CA ASP A 13 3.59 13.96 -14.32
C ASP A 13 4.83 14.87 -14.48
N GLU A 14 4.71 16.16 -14.17
CA GLU A 14 5.83 17.12 -14.21
C GLU A 14 6.87 16.86 -13.10
N THR A 15 6.51 16.07 -12.08
CA THR A 15 7.39 15.74 -10.96
C THR A 15 7.52 14.23 -10.76
N PRO A 16 8.72 13.72 -10.43
CA PRO A 16 8.91 12.28 -10.21
C PRO A 16 8.04 11.79 -9.05
N LYS A 17 7.53 10.55 -9.15
CA LYS A 17 6.65 9.98 -8.14
C LYS A 17 7.36 9.91 -6.77
N PRO A 18 6.73 10.37 -5.68
CA PRO A 18 7.37 10.38 -4.37
C PRO A 18 7.56 8.94 -3.85
N LYS A 19 8.82 8.56 -3.60
CA LYS A 19 9.20 7.23 -3.08
C LYS A 19 9.07 7.15 -1.56
N GLN A 20 7.84 7.24 -1.05
CA GLN A 20 7.58 7.25 0.39
C GLN A 20 7.55 5.85 1.00
N ILE A 21 8.22 5.68 2.14
CA ILE A 21 8.26 4.40 2.88
C ILE A 21 7.83 4.65 4.32
N PHE A 22 6.85 3.89 4.78
CA PHE A 22 6.47 3.77 6.18
C PHE A 22 7.12 2.51 6.77
N VAL A 23 7.89 2.68 7.84
CA VAL A 23 8.61 1.59 8.50
C VAL A 23 8.15 1.46 9.94
N THR A 24 7.82 0.25 10.35
CA THR A 24 7.47 -0.09 11.74
C THR A 24 8.09 -1.42 12.14
N GLN A 25 8.21 -1.69 13.44
CA GLN A 25 8.61 -3.03 13.91
C GLN A 25 7.45 -4.03 13.82
N SER A 26 6.21 -3.56 13.93
CA SER A 26 5.03 -4.44 13.98
C SER A 26 4.46 -4.68 12.59
N GLN A 27 4.41 -5.95 12.20
CA GLN A 27 3.79 -6.38 10.95
C GLN A 27 2.31 -5.99 10.88
N TYR A 28 1.57 -6.17 11.97
CA TYR A 28 0.17 -5.76 12.07
C TYR A 28 0.00 -4.26 11.83
N LEU A 29 0.89 -3.42 12.39
CA LEU A 29 0.82 -1.97 12.19
C LEU A 29 1.15 -1.59 10.74
N ALA A 30 2.09 -2.27 10.08
CA ALA A 30 2.39 -2.00 8.67
C ALA A 30 1.15 -2.23 7.81
N GLN A 31 0.47 -3.37 7.99
CA GLN A 31 -0.77 -3.68 7.28
C GLN A 31 -1.89 -2.69 7.63
N LYS A 32 -2.08 -2.40 8.93
CA LYS A 32 -3.20 -1.55 9.35
C LYS A 32 -3.05 -0.12 8.82
N VAL A 33 -1.83 0.39 8.76
CA VAL A 33 -1.55 1.72 8.20
C VAL A 33 -1.74 1.73 6.68
N GLU A 34 -1.37 0.66 5.97
CA GLU A 34 -1.65 0.48 4.54
C GLU A 34 -3.16 0.54 4.27
N GLU A 35 -3.97 -0.23 5.01
CA GLU A 35 -5.43 -0.24 4.91
C GLU A 35 -6.04 1.15 5.13
N LEU A 36 -5.63 1.82 6.21
CA LEU A 36 -6.12 3.17 6.52
C LEU A 36 -5.72 4.20 5.46
N PHE A 37 -4.52 4.04 4.89
CA PHE A 37 -4.05 4.91 3.81
C PHE A 37 -4.92 4.73 2.56
N ASP A 38 -5.20 3.50 2.16
CA ASP A 38 -6.04 3.17 1.01
C ASP A 38 -7.48 3.67 1.19
N GLU A 39 -8.05 3.52 2.39
CA GLU A 39 -9.38 4.04 2.74
C GLU A 39 -9.41 5.57 2.62
N LEU A 40 -8.42 6.26 3.18
CA LEU A 40 -8.34 7.72 3.12
C LEU A 40 -8.15 8.22 1.69
N GLN A 41 -7.31 7.55 0.90
CA GLN A 41 -7.12 7.89 -0.51
C GLN A 41 -8.42 7.71 -1.30
N GLN A 42 -9.16 6.63 -1.04
CA GLN A 42 -10.49 6.43 -1.62
C GLN A 42 -11.45 7.56 -1.23
N CYS A 43 -11.54 7.93 0.05
CA CYS A 43 -12.37 9.04 0.50
C CYS A 43 -12.02 10.38 -0.18
N LEU A 44 -10.73 10.66 -0.38
CA LEU A 44 -10.30 11.88 -1.06
C LEU A 44 -10.66 11.87 -2.56
N THR A 45 -10.49 10.73 -3.22
CA THR A 45 -10.86 10.60 -4.63
C THR A 45 -12.36 10.72 -4.84
N THR A 46 -13.19 10.08 -4.01
CA THR A 46 -14.66 10.17 -4.08
C THR A 46 -15.15 11.58 -3.76
N SER A 47 -14.57 12.26 -2.77
CA SER A 47 -14.91 13.65 -2.47
C SER A 47 -14.61 14.61 -3.62
N SER A 48 -13.69 14.26 -4.52
CA SER A 48 -13.30 15.10 -5.67
C SER A 48 -14.10 14.78 -6.94
N GLN A 49 -14.98 13.75 -6.93
CA GLN A 49 -15.69 13.26 -8.11
C GLN A 49 -17.07 13.91 -8.29
N THR A 50 -17.47 14.09 -9.55
CA THR A 50 -18.83 14.50 -9.90
C THR A 50 -19.81 13.32 -9.79
N LEU A 51 -21.11 13.62 -9.65
CA LEU A 51 -22.19 12.63 -9.46
C LEU A 51 -22.18 11.49 -10.52
N PRO A 52 -21.93 11.75 -11.82
CA PRO A 52 -21.80 10.69 -12.82
C PRO A 52 -20.59 9.78 -12.61
N GLN A 53 -19.45 10.34 -12.18
CA GLN A 53 -18.22 9.59 -11.92
C GLN A 53 -18.35 8.70 -10.67
N LEU A 54 -19.11 9.16 -9.67
CA LEU A 54 -19.41 8.38 -8.47
C LEU A 54 -20.26 7.13 -8.76
N LEU A 55 -21.21 7.22 -9.69
CA LEU A 55 -22.04 6.09 -10.09
C LEU A 55 -21.20 5.00 -10.80
N GLU A 56 -20.25 5.40 -11.64
CA GLU A 56 -19.33 4.45 -12.28
C GLU A 56 -18.36 3.78 -11.28
N THR A 57 -17.84 4.52 -10.30
CA THR A 57 -16.93 3.96 -9.29
C THR A 57 -17.67 3.01 -8.35
N GLN A 58 -18.90 3.34 -7.95
CA GLN A 58 -19.74 2.48 -7.13
C GLN A 58 -20.07 1.15 -7.83
N ALA A 59 -20.41 1.19 -9.12
CA ALA A 59 -20.68 0.00 -9.93
C ALA A 59 -19.46 -0.95 -10.03
N LYS A 60 -18.24 -0.40 -10.05
CA LYS A 60 -16.97 -1.16 -10.04
C LYS A 60 -16.63 -1.73 -8.66
N GLN A 61 -16.95 -1.01 -7.58
CA GLN A 61 -16.69 -1.45 -6.21
C GLN A 61 -17.59 -2.62 -5.77
N ILE A 62 -18.87 -2.63 -6.18
CA ILE A 62 -19.81 -3.72 -5.88
C ILE A 62 -19.32 -5.07 -6.44
N GLN A 63 -18.64 -5.05 -7.60
CA GLN A 63 -18.06 -6.25 -8.21
C GLN A 63 -16.79 -6.75 -7.51
N LYS A 64 -16.05 -5.89 -6.80
CA LYS A 64 -14.81 -6.26 -6.09
C LYS A 64 -15.07 -6.76 -4.67
N LYS A 65 -16.13 -6.27 -4.00
CA LYS A 65 -16.47 -6.65 -2.61
C LYS A 65 -16.96 -8.10 -2.46
N SER A 66 -17.33 -8.80 -3.54
CA SER A 66 -17.68 -10.22 -3.49
C SER A 66 -16.47 -11.16 -3.33
N ALA A 67 -15.23 -10.65 -3.37
CA ALA A 67 -14.00 -11.45 -3.28
C ALA A 67 -13.19 -11.25 -1.98
N HIS A 68 -13.62 -10.39 -1.06
CA HIS A 68 -12.86 -10.08 0.16
C HIS A 68 -13.75 -10.10 1.41
N TYR A 69 -14.29 -11.27 1.70
CA TYR A 69 -14.89 -11.58 2.99
C TYR A 69 -13.94 -12.52 3.74
N TYR A 70 -12.89 -11.96 4.35
CA TYR A 70 -12.11 -12.68 5.35
C TYR A 70 -11.88 -11.79 6.57
N ASP A 71 -12.76 -12.04 7.55
CA ASP A 71 -12.42 -12.24 8.95
C ASP A 71 -11.94 -11.02 9.74
N GLU A 72 -12.89 -10.15 10.07
CA GLU A 72 -12.76 -9.09 11.09
C GLU A 72 -12.53 -9.62 12.52
N ASN A 73 -12.52 -10.94 12.75
CA ASN A 73 -12.48 -11.53 14.10
C ASN A 73 -11.30 -12.48 14.38
N ASN A 74 -10.35 -12.68 13.46
CA ASN A 74 -9.18 -13.53 13.74
C ASN A 74 -8.04 -12.75 14.39
N LEU A 75 -8.17 -12.52 15.70
CA LEU A 75 -7.04 -12.27 16.60
C LEU A 75 -6.21 -13.55 16.88
N VAL A 76 -6.17 -14.50 15.94
CA VAL A 76 -5.56 -15.82 16.13
C VAL A 76 -4.21 -15.89 15.43
N HIS A 77 -3.17 -15.98 16.27
CA HIS A 77 -1.80 -16.43 15.98
C HIS A 77 -1.24 -16.05 14.61
N ILE A 78 -0.70 -14.83 14.56
CA ILE A 78 0.18 -14.30 13.51
C ILE A 78 1.48 -15.13 13.52
N ASN A 79 1.46 -16.35 12.97
CA ASN A 79 2.67 -17.15 12.81
C ASN A 79 2.87 -17.50 11.33
N ASP A 80 4.02 -17.06 10.81
CA ASP A 80 4.72 -17.45 9.57
C ASP A 80 4.06 -17.23 8.20
N GLN A 81 2.73 -17.31 8.06
CA GLN A 81 2.11 -17.22 6.72
C GLN A 81 1.99 -15.80 6.17
N GLN A 82 1.96 -14.77 7.04
CA GLN A 82 1.86 -13.38 6.62
C GLN A 82 3.19 -12.77 6.15
N HIS A 83 4.34 -13.28 6.63
CA HIS A 83 5.65 -12.87 6.11
C HIS A 83 5.68 -13.02 4.58
N ASN A 84 5.05 -14.09 4.08
CA ASN A 84 4.95 -14.45 2.67
C ASN A 84 4.09 -13.51 1.81
N ARG A 85 3.24 -12.63 2.38
CA ARG A 85 2.41 -11.71 1.58
C ARG A 85 3.24 -10.58 0.99
N TRP A 86 4.09 -9.94 1.81
CA TRP A 86 4.99 -8.89 1.33
C TRP A 86 6.14 -9.46 0.50
N SER A 87 6.69 -10.63 0.87
CA SER A 87 7.73 -11.30 0.08
C SER A 87 7.30 -11.66 -1.35
N LYS A 88 5.99 -11.87 -1.57
CA LYS A 88 5.44 -12.16 -2.91
C LYS A 88 5.17 -10.92 -3.74
N ARG A 89 4.98 -9.75 -3.10
CA ARG A 89 4.66 -8.49 -3.78
C ARG A 89 5.89 -7.60 -4.00
N LEU A 90 6.93 -7.76 -3.19
CA LEU A 90 8.12 -6.92 -3.24
C LEU A 90 9.28 -7.66 -3.94
N PRO A 91 10.07 -6.96 -4.77
CA PRO A 91 11.31 -7.47 -5.32
C PRO A 91 12.29 -7.94 -4.23
N LEU A 92 13.32 -8.69 -4.63
CA LEU A 92 14.32 -9.20 -3.70
C LEU A 92 15.30 -8.12 -3.24
N LYS A 93 15.46 -7.07 -4.04
CA LYS A 93 16.44 -5.99 -3.83
C LYS A 93 15.77 -4.62 -3.87
N TYR A 94 16.32 -3.70 -3.09
CA TYR A 94 15.88 -2.31 -3.10
C TYR A 94 16.04 -1.65 -4.48
N SER A 95 17.08 -2.00 -5.23
CA SER A 95 17.35 -1.46 -6.58
C SER A 95 16.29 -1.83 -7.62
N GLU A 96 15.49 -2.85 -7.36
CA GLU A 96 14.43 -3.34 -8.26
C GLU A 96 13.07 -2.67 -7.96
N LEU A 97 13.00 -1.79 -6.96
CA LEU A 97 11.80 -1.04 -6.64
C LEU A 97 11.58 0.09 -7.66
N HIS A 98 10.49 -0.06 -8.40
CA HIS A 98 9.94 0.93 -9.33
C HIS A 98 8.81 1.74 -8.68
N ASP A 99 8.37 2.78 -9.37
CA ASP A 99 7.40 3.76 -8.88
C ASP A 99 6.04 3.13 -8.48
N GLU A 100 5.64 2.00 -9.07
CA GLU A 100 4.43 1.27 -8.69
C GLU A 100 4.45 0.66 -7.28
N HIS A 101 5.63 0.48 -6.69
CA HIS A 101 5.76 -0.08 -5.34
C HIS A 101 5.53 0.96 -4.23
N PHE A 102 5.41 2.23 -4.60
CA PHE A 102 5.23 3.33 -3.66
C PHE A 102 3.79 3.85 -3.68
N PRO A 103 3.23 4.26 -2.53
CA PRO A 103 3.86 4.27 -1.20
C PRO A 103 3.99 2.88 -0.58
N LEU A 104 5.11 2.63 0.12
CA LEU A 104 5.44 1.31 0.68
C LEU A 104 5.22 1.28 2.19
N PHE A 105 4.51 0.27 2.69
CA PHE A 105 4.31 0.01 4.12
C PHE A 105 4.96 -1.32 4.47
N ILE A 106 5.98 -1.29 5.33
CA ILE A 106 6.87 -2.44 5.49
C ILE A 106 7.44 -2.51 6.91
N THR A 107 7.88 -3.70 7.34
CA THR A 107 8.56 -3.84 8.63
C THR A 107 10.04 -3.47 8.53
N PHE A 108 10.64 -3.10 9.67
CA PHE A 108 12.08 -2.83 9.74
C PHE A 108 12.92 -4.04 9.26
N ASN A 109 12.54 -5.26 9.64
CA ASN A 109 13.26 -6.46 9.26
C ASN A 109 13.23 -6.72 7.75
N ASP A 110 12.08 -6.47 7.11
CA ASP A 110 11.92 -6.62 5.67
C ASP A 110 12.71 -5.54 4.91
N VAL A 111 12.74 -4.30 5.43
CA VAL A 111 13.59 -3.22 4.89
C VAL A 111 15.06 -3.61 4.95
N CYS A 112 15.52 -4.14 6.09
CA CYS A 112 16.87 -4.67 6.21
C CYS A 112 17.14 -5.74 5.15
N THR A 113 16.23 -6.69 4.97
CA THR A 113 16.37 -7.75 3.96
C THR A 113 16.51 -7.18 2.55
N LEU A 114 15.67 -6.21 2.16
CA LEU A 114 15.74 -5.53 0.85
C LEU A 114 17.08 -4.81 0.64
N ILE A 115 17.58 -4.13 1.66
CA ILE A 115 18.84 -3.36 1.58
C ILE A 115 20.04 -4.31 1.58
N PHE A 116 20.07 -5.31 2.46
CA PHE A 116 21.20 -6.24 2.56
C PHE A 116 21.30 -7.17 1.35
N ASN A 117 20.18 -7.59 0.75
CA ASN A 117 20.19 -8.31 -0.53
C ASN A 117 20.72 -7.45 -1.70
N SER A 118 20.81 -6.13 -1.53
CA SER A 118 21.35 -5.21 -2.53
C SER A 118 22.88 -5.12 -2.51
N ASN A 119 23.56 -5.72 -1.50
CA ASN A 119 25.02 -5.76 -1.38
C ASN A 119 25.51 -7.16 -0.98
N ILE A 120 25.65 -8.03 -1.96
CA ILE A 120 26.66 -9.10 -1.89
C ILE A 120 27.74 -8.66 -2.88
N PHE A 121 28.92 -8.33 -2.34
CA PHE A 121 30.16 -8.11 -3.09
C PHE A 121 30.53 -9.35 -3.89
#